data_AF-A0A7C3KU15-F1
#
_entry.id   AF-A0A7C3KU15-F1
#
_cell.length_a   1.000
_cell.length_b   1.000
_cell.length_c   1.000
_cell.angle_alpha   90.00
_cell.angle_beta   90.00
_cell.angle_gamma   90.00
#
_symmetry.space_group_name_H-M   'P 1'
#
loop_
_entity.id
_entity.type
_entity.pdbx_description
1 polymer ?
#
loop_
_entity_poly.entity_id
_entity_poly.type
_entity_poly.pdbx_seq_one_letter_code
_entity_poly.pdbx_strand_id
1 'polypeptide(L)'
;MRSIAPALLLLMSSLCASSPCLAQPAKDLAAAEKGDDPLAYVAALKAVLEGDDARSVRAAVVSYSKFASSVLKKYGPRDFKTLHGKAAAAFAPVKSKGAVEEFLKLLGSHPDWQGRLLLLDAAGVAKPVSRLDAALKALKDEHPVVVRQALQYLARAKDVRVVDAIIQRFLEVSKKKPKQGDAADWGRAKLAFQSALTRLLHVDLPVPEDYKNYFEARRSDPKVFDAPVDRPGSASQVTLFGAAISGKYIAFVLDTSGSMLARDPSPPGEGERERGGTTVVGDPSKG
;
A
#
# COMPACT_ATOMS: atom_id res chain seq x y z
N MET A 1 3.54 -73.06 -34.22
CA MET A 1 2.34 -72.84 -35.07
C MET A 1 1.28 -72.12 -34.24
N ARG A 2 0.67 -71.05 -34.81
CA ARG A 2 -0.36 -70.13 -34.27
C ARG A 2 0.20 -69.14 -33.22
N SER A 3 0.53 -67.87 -33.49
CA SER A 3 -0.08 -66.77 -34.27
C SER A 3 -1.48 -66.36 -33.79
N ILE A 4 -1.54 -65.38 -32.88
CA ILE A 4 -2.67 -64.47 -32.64
C ILE A 4 -2.07 -63.08 -32.34
N ALA A 5 -2.58 -62.07 -33.05
CA ALA A 5 -2.10 -60.69 -33.18
C ALA A 5 -2.37 -59.80 -31.93
N PRO A 6 -1.77 -58.58 -31.86
CA PRO A 6 -1.92 -57.67 -30.74
C PRO A 6 -3.13 -56.74 -30.93
N ALA A 7 -4.01 -56.66 -29.93
CA ALA A 7 -5.12 -55.72 -29.91
C ALA A 7 -5.44 -55.31 -28.47
N LEU A 8 -4.85 -54.20 -28.01
CA LEU A 8 -5.52 -53.21 -27.15
C LEU A 8 -4.63 -51.98 -26.93
N LEU A 9 -4.34 -51.28 -28.02
CA LEU A 9 -3.90 -49.89 -28.01
C LEU A 9 -5.12 -49.05 -28.36
N LEU A 10 -5.88 -48.60 -27.36
CA LEU A 10 -6.83 -47.48 -27.38
C LEU A 10 -7.77 -47.63 -26.18
N LEU A 11 -7.56 -46.86 -25.11
CA LEU A 11 -8.66 -46.34 -24.29
C LEU A 11 -8.12 -45.28 -23.31
N MET A 12 -8.62 -44.06 -23.51
CA MET A 12 -8.75 -42.98 -22.54
C MET A 12 -7.61 -41.95 -22.43
N SER A 13 -7.18 -41.46 -23.60
CA SER A 13 -7.00 -40.01 -23.81
C SER A 13 -8.36 -39.31 -23.64
N SER A 14 -8.79 -39.14 -22.39
CA SER A 14 -10.07 -38.51 -22.06
C SER A 14 -9.83 -37.07 -21.60
N LEU A 15 -10.33 -36.12 -22.41
CA LEU A 15 -10.75 -34.77 -22.02
C LEU A 15 -9.66 -33.77 -21.63
N CYS A 16 -8.74 -33.49 -22.57
CA CYS A 16 -8.23 -32.12 -22.72
C CYS A 16 -8.84 -31.56 -24.01
N ALA A 17 -10.10 -31.16 -23.92
CA ALA A 17 -10.67 -30.23 -24.89
C ALA A 17 -9.82 -28.96 -24.84
N SER A 18 -8.90 -28.85 -25.79
CA SER A 18 -8.19 -27.63 -26.12
C SER A 18 -9.23 -26.57 -26.47
N SER A 19 -9.51 -25.64 -25.57
CA SER A 19 -10.21 -24.41 -25.95
C SER A 19 -9.32 -23.67 -26.96
N PRO A 20 -9.69 -23.56 -28.25
CA PRO A 20 -8.92 -22.79 -29.23
C PRO A 20 -8.87 -21.28 -28.89
N CYS A 21 -9.66 -20.85 -27.91
CA CYS A 21 -9.86 -19.46 -27.50
C CYS A 21 -8.59 -18.73 -27.01
N LEU A 22 -7.63 -19.42 -26.38
CA LEU A 22 -6.46 -18.75 -25.78
C LEU A 22 -5.20 -18.68 -26.65
N ALA A 23 -5.09 -19.53 -27.68
CA ALA A 23 -3.83 -19.71 -28.39
C ALA A 23 -3.41 -18.47 -29.19
N GLN A 24 -4.37 -17.78 -29.82
CA GLN A 24 -4.10 -16.56 -30.58
C GLN A 24 -3.91 -15.33 -29.68
N PRO A 25 -4.80 -15.03 -28.71
CA PRO A 25 -4.61 -13.91 -27.79
C PRO A 25 -3.30 -13.98 -27.00
N ALA A 26 -2.86 -15.18 -26.60
CA ALA A 26 -1.58 -15.35 -25.91
C ALA A 26 -0.36 -15.07 -26.80
N LYS A 27 -0.44 -15.39 -28.11
CA LYS A 27 0.60 -15.05 -29.08
C LYS A 27 0.65 -13.55 -29.32
N ASP A 28 -0.51 -12.92 -29.48
CA ASP A 28 -0.62 -11.48 -29.68
C ASP A 28 -0.10 -10.71 -28.46
N LEU A 29 -0.38 -11.21 -27.25
CA LEU A 29 0.16 -10.67 -26.00
C LEU A 29 1.69 -10.76 -25.94
N ALA A 30 2.25 -11.92 -26.31
CA ALA A 30 3.70 -12.12 -26.36
C ALA A 30 4.37 -11.27 -27.46
N ALA A 31 3.70 -11.03 -28.58
CA ALA A 31 4.18 -10.14 -29.63
C ALA A 31 4.16 -8.68 -29.17
N ALA A 32 3.09 -8.24 -28.53
CA ALA A 32 2.98 -6.89 -27.97
C ALA A 32 3.99 -6.63 -26.85
N GLU A 33 4.29 -7.65 -26.02
CA GLU A 33 5.34 -7.59 -25.00
C GLU A 33 6.73 -7.33 -25.62
N LYS A 34 7.01 -7.91 -26.81
CA LYS A 34 8.27 -7.69 -27.54
C LYS A 34 8.29 -6.37 -28.31
N GLY A 35 7.14 -5.92 -28.79
CA GLY A 35 7.01 -4.68 -29.56
C GLY A 35 7.11 -3.40 -28.73
N ASP A 36 7.16 -3.51 -27.39
CA ASP A 36 7.11 -2.37 -26.46
C ASP A 36 5.97 -1.38 -26.78
N ASP A 37 4.80 -1.88 -27.21
CA ASP A 37 3.61 -1.04 -27.45
C ASP A 37 2.60 -1.22 -26.29
N PRO A 38 2.49 -0.23 -25.38
CA PRO A 38 1.59 -0.31 -24.23
C PRO A 38 0.11 -0.42 -24.62
N LEU A 39 -0.30 0.15 -25.76
CA LEU A 39 -1.71 0.14 -26.18
C LEU A 39 -2.08 -1.21 -26.79
N ALA A 40 -1.25 -1.73 -27.70
CA ALA A 40 -1.40 -3.07 -28.25
C ALA A 40 -1.34 -4.13 -27.13
N TYR A 41 -0.45 -3.95 -26.15
CA TYR A 41 -0.33 -4.84 -25.00
C TYR A 41 -1.64 -4.92 -24.20
N VAL A 42 -2.23 -3.78 -23.85
CA VAL A 42 -3.51 -3.74 -23.12
C VAL A 42 -4.64 -4.38 -23.92
N ALA A 43 -4.68 -4.17 -25.24
CA ALA A 43 -5.70 -4.78 -26.09
C ALA A 43 -5.57 -6.32 -26.10
N ALA A 44 -4.36 -6.83 -26.27
CA ALA A 44 -4.09 -8.27 -26.22
C ALA A 44 -4.37 -8.85 -24.81
N LEU A 45 -4.04 -8.12 -23.74
CA LEU A 45 -4.32 -8.52 -22.37
C LEU A 45 -5.83 -8.69 -22.12
N LYS A 46 -6.64 -7.75 -22.63
CA LYS A 46 -8.10 -7.86 -22.58
C LYS A 46 -8.61 -9.08 -23.32
N ALA A 47 -8.12 -9.33 -24.53
CA ALA A 47 -8.51 -10.50 -25.31
C ALA A 47 -8.16 -11.83 -24.62
N VAL A 48 -7.03 -11.89 -23.91
CA VAL A 48 -6.69 -13.05 -23.07
C VAL A 48 -7.69 -13.21 -21.92
N LEU A 49 -8.04 -12.12 -21.23
CA LEU A 49 -8.94 -12.16 -20.08
C LEU A 49 -10.42 -12.40 -20.43
N GLU A 50 -10.81 -12.24 -21.70
CA GLU A 50 -12.13 -12.68 -22.21
C GLU A 50 -12.33 -14.20 -22.12
N GLY A 51 -11.25 -14.98 -22.05
CA GLY A 51 -11.33 -16.43 -21.81
C GLY A 51 -11.95 -16.79 -20.46
N ASP A 52 -11.96 -15.86 -19.49
CA ASP A 52 -12.56 -16.00 -18.15
C ASP A 52 -12.29 -17.36 -17.48
N ASP A 53 -11.06 -17.87 -17.59
CA ASP A 53 -10.63 -19.11 -16.98
C ASP A 53 -9.30 -18.95 -16.24
N ALA A 54 -8.94 -19.96 -15.43
CA ALA A 54 -7.72 -19.92 -14.63
C ALA A 54 -6.45 -19.73 -15.48
N ARG A 55 -6.39 -20.29 -16.69
CA ARG A 55 -5.20 -20.16 -17.57
C ARG A 55 -5.09 -18.74 -18.11
N SER A 56 -6.21 -18.13 -18.50
CA SER A 56 -6.27 -16.73 -18.92
C SER A 56 -5.75 -15.79 -17.84
N VAL A 57 -6.25 -15.92 -16.61
CA VAL A 57 -5.82 -15.08 -15.47
C VAL A 57 -4.33 -15.27 -15.20
N ARG A 58 -3.85 -16.52 -15.17
CA ARG A 58 -2.43 -16.80 -14.93
C ARG A 58 -1.54 -16.22 -16.04
N ALA A 59 -1.91 -16.41 -17.31
CA ALA A 59 -1.15 -15.89 -18.45
C ALA A 59 -1.06 -14.35 -18.42
N ALA A 60 -2.19 -13.69 -18.14
CA ALA A 60 -2.27 -12.24 -18.04
C ALA A 60 -1.35 -11.69 -16.93
N VAL A 61 -1.39 -12.26 -15.73
CA VAL A 61 -0.58 -11.79 -14.58
C VAL A 61 0.91 -12.04 -14.80
N VAL A 62 1.28 -13.20 -15.36
CA VAL A 62 2.68 -13.53 -15.66
C VAL A 62 3.25 -12.62 -16.73
N SER A 63 2.52 -12.38 -17.82
CA SER A 63 2.97 -11.44 -18.85
C SER A 63 3.05 -10.03 -18.30
N TYR A 64 2.07 -9.59 -17.51
CA TYR A 64 2.09 -8.24 -16.94
C TYR A 64 3.30 -8.03 -16.03
N SER A 65 3.66 -9.01 -15.21
CA SER A 65 4.80 -8.89 -14.29
C SER A 65 6.13 -8.72 -15.03
N LYS A 66 6.29 -9.43 -16.16
CA LYS A 66 7.45 -9.28 -17.05
C LYS A 66 7.46 -7.92 -17.75
N PHE A 67 6.33 -7.55 -18.35
CA PHE A 67 6.18 -6.30 -19.09
C PHE A 67 6.31 -5.07 -18.17
N ALA A 68 5.70 -5.09 -16.99
CA ALA A 68 5.80 -3.99 -16.03
C ALA A 68 7.25 -3.73 -15.60
N SER A 69 8.05 -4.78 -15.45
CA SER A 69 9.46 -4.67 -15.06
C SER A 69 10.34 -4.02 -16.14
N SER A 70 10.02 -4.21 -17.42
CA SER A 70 10.71 -3.52 -18.52
C SER A 70 10.19 -2.09 -18.70
N VAL A 71 8.87 -1.89 -18.65
CA VAL A 71 8.21 -0.59 -18.84
C VAL A 71 8.58 0.40 -17.72
N LEU A 72 8.66 -0.05 -16.46
CA LEU A 72 9.07 0.80 -15.33
C LEU A 72 10.42 1.49 -15.54
N LYS A 73 11.32 0.90 -16.33
CA LYS A 73 12.65 1.45 -16.62
C LYS A 73 12.64 2.42 -17.81
N LYS A 74 11.71 2.23 -18.75
CA LYS A 74 11.68 2.94 -20.04
C LYS A 74 10.71 4.13 -20.05
N TYR A 75 9.59 4.02 -19.32
CA TYR A 75 8.50 5.00 -19.38
C TYR A 75 8.45 5.88 -18.14
N GLY A 76 7.93 7.10 -18.30
CA GLY A 76 7.72 8.01 -17.19
C GLY A 76 6.67 7.49 -16.19
N PRO A 77 6.68 7.98 -14.93
CA PRO A 77 5.74 7.53 -13.89
C PRO A 77 4.26 7.69 -14.27
N ARG A 78 3.94 8.74 -15.05
CA ARG A 78 2.57 9.02 -15.52
C ARG A 78 2.09 7.96 -16.52
N ASP A 79 2.94 7.60 -17.48
CA ASP A 79 2.60 6.64 -18.54
C ASP A 79 2.47 5.24 -17.97
N PHE A 80 3.41 4.86 -17.09
CA PHE A 80 3.33 3.59 -16.35
C PHE A 80 2.02 3.49 -15.55
N LYS A 81 1.64 4.55 -14.81
CA LYS A 81 0.39 4.57 -14.06
C LYS A 81 -0.84 4.41 -14.96
N THR A 82 -0.81 5.03 -16.14
CA THR A 82 -1.90 4.94 -17.13
C THR A 82 -2.00 3.52 -17.69
N LEU A 83 -0.88 2.90 -18.04
CA LEU A 83 -0.82 1.50 -18.45
C LEU A 83 -1.34 0.58 -17.34
N HIS A 84 -0.85 0.74 -16.12
CA HIS A 84 -1.24 -0.09 -14.97
C HIS A 84 -2.76 -0.04 -14.73
N GLY A 85 -3.35 1.16 -14.71
CA GLY A 85 -4.78 1.32 -14.54
C GLY A 85 -5.59 0.66 -15.65
N LYS A 86 -5.14 0.77 -16.91
CA LYS A 86 -5.78 0.10 -18.05
C LYS A 86 -5.64 -1.43 -17.99
N ALA A 87 -4.49 -1.93 -17.54
CA ALA A 87 -4.26 -3.35 -17.35
C ALA A 87 -5.12 -3.92 -16.20
N ALA A 88 -5.24 -3.21 -15.08
CA ALA A 88 -6.13 -3.60 -13.99
C ALA A 88 -7.61 -3.61 -14.44
N ALA A 89 -8.03 -2.63 -15.23
CA ALA A 89 -9.38 -2.59 -15.80
C ALA A 89 -9.67 -3.74 -16.78
N ALA A 90 -8.64 -4.36 -17.36
CA ALA A 90 -8.81 -5.51 -18.25
C ALA A 90 -9.35 -6.76 -17.54
N PHE A 91 -9.30 -6.81 -16.20
CA PHE A 91 -9.88 -7.90 -15.39
C PHE A 91 -11.39 -7.76 -15.14
N ALA A 92 -12.04 -6.73 -15.69
CA ALA A 92 -13.50 -6.58 -15.63
C ALA A 92 -14.34 -7.79 -16.09
N PRO A 93 -13.96 -8.57 -17.12
CA PRO A 93 -14.75 -9.72 -17.56
C PRO A 93 -14.61 -10.94 -16.65
N VAL A 94 -13.64 -10.97 -15.73
CA VAL A 94 -13.39 -12.11 -14.85
C VAL A 94 -14.56 -12.33 -13.89
N LYS A 95 -15.25 -13.46 -14.07
CA LYS A 95 -16.48 -13.84 -13.35
C LYS A 95 -16.54 -15.31 -12.99
N SER A 96 -15.94 -16.18 -13.80
CA SER A 96 -16.03 -17.62 -13.58
C SER A 96 -15.37 -18.00 -12.25
N LYS A 97 -15.92 -19.03 -11.62
CA LYS A 97 -15.40 -19.53 -10.34
C LYS A 97 -13.91 -19.92 -10.44
N GLY A 98 -13.52 -20.59 -11.53
CA GLY A 98 -12.13 -21.01 -11.75
C GLY A 98 -11.18 -19.83 -11.95
N ALA A 99 -11.60 -18.79 -12.67
CA ALA A 99 -10.81 -17.58 -12.85
C ALA A 99 -10.66 -16.80 -11.53
N VAL A 100 -11.73 -16.69 -10.75
CA VAL A 100 -11.74 -16.01 -9.44
C VAL A 100 -10.86 -16.74 -8.41
N GLU A 101 -10.92 -18.06 -8.36
CA GLU A 101 -10.06 -18.86 -7.47
C GLU A 101 -8.58 -18.67 -7.80
N GLU A 102 -8.22 -18.71 -9.10
CA GLU A 102 -6.84 -18.48 -9.53
C GLU A 102 -6.40 -17.02 -9.27
N PHE A 103 -7.29 -16.04 -9.47
CA PHE A 103 -7.04 -14.64 -9.14
C PHE A 103 -6.66 -14.47 -7.66
N LEU A 104 -7.48 -15.01 -6.75
CA LEU A 104 -7.26 -14.90 -5.30
C LEU A 104 -6.01 -15.66 -4.86
N LYS A 105 -5.70 -16.79 -5.50
CA LYS A 105 -4.46 -17.54 -5.27
C LYS A 105 -3.25 -16.69 -5.64
N LEU A 106 -3.19 -16.19 -6.87
CA LEU A 106 -2.07 -15.40 -7.37
C LEU A 106 -1.87 -14.09 -6.60
N LEU A 107 -2.94 -13.45 -6.11
CA LEU A 107 -2.84 -12.27 -5.26
C LEU A 107 -1.94 -12.49 -4.03
N GLY A 108 -1.94 -13.71 -3.46
CA GLY A 108 -1.12 -14.03 -2.30
C GLY A 108 0.19 -14.74 -2.61
N SER A 109 0.29 -15.45 -3.74
CA SER A 109 1.39 -16.37 -4.01
C SER A 109 2.17 -16.10 -5.29
N HIS A 110 1.81 -15.07 -6.08
CA HIS A 110 2.56 -14.73 -7.29
C HIS A 110 3.97 -14.28 -6.89
N PRO A 111 5.05 -14.76 -7.57
CA PRO A 111 6.43 -14.45 -7.19
C PRO A 111 6.74 -12.95 -7.28
N ASP A 112 6.34 -12.32 -8.38
CA ASP A 112 6.58 -10.89 -8.60
C ASP A 112 5.53 -10.04 -7.92
N TRP A 113 5.98 -8.99 -7.22
CA TRP A 113 5.09 -8.07 -6.51
C TRP A 113 4.25 -7.21 -7.45
N GLN A 114 4.71 -6.96 -8.69
CA GLN A 114 3.98 -6.22 -9.72
C GLN A 114 2.69 -6.94 -10.11
N GLY A 115 2.73 -8.27 -10.20
CA GLY A 115 1.56 -9.11 -10.46
C GLY A 115 0.57 -9.07 -9.29
N ARG A 116 1.07 -9.12 -8.05
CA ARG A 116 0.22 -8.98 -6.85
C ARG A 116 -0.42 -7.59 -6.76
N LEU A 117 0.33 -6.54 -7.08
CA LEU A 117 -0.18 -5.17 -7.15
C LEU A 117 -1.28 -5.02 -8.22
N LEU A 118 -1.06 -5.58 -9.42
CA LEU A 118 -2.06 -5.59 -10.49
C LEU A 118 -3.38 -6.24 -10.02
N LEU A 119 -3.28 -7.40 -9.37
CA LEU A 119 -4.45 -8.13 -8.87
C LEU A 119 -5.15 -7.35 -7.74
N LEU A 120 -4.41 -6.65 -6.89
CA LEU A 120 -4.99 -5.81 -5.85
C LEU A 120 -5.83 -4.66 -6.47
N ASP A 121 -5.29 -3.98 -7.48
CA ASP A 121 -5.99 -2.90 -8.18
C ASP A 121 -7.17 -3.45 -9.00
N ALA A 122 -6.99 -4.60 -9.66
CA ALA A 122 -8.01 -5.30 -10.43
C ALA A 122 -9.18 -5.82 -9.58
N ALA A 123 -8.96 -6.15 -8.30
CA ALA A 123 -10.02 -6.54 -7.36
C ALA A 123 -11.05 -5.42 -7.19
N GLY A 124 -10.70 -4.20 -7.57
CA GLY A 124 -11.62 -3.09 -7.62
C GLY A 124 -12.58 -3.05 -8.80
N VAL A 125 -12.34 -3.83 -9.85
CA VAL A 125 -13.11 -3.83 -11.08
C VAL A 125 -13.76 -5.20 -11.31
N ALA A 126 -13.07 -6.27 -10.92
CA ALA A 126 -13.60 -7.64 -10.92
C ALA A 126 -14.71 -7.78 -9.86
N LYS A 127 -15.97 -7.72 -10.30
CA LYS A 127 -17.17 -7.77 -9.44
C LYS A 127 -17.21 -8.90 -8.40
N PRO A 128 -16.85 -10.17 -8.71
CA PRO A 128 -16.94 -11.25 -7.72
C PRO A 128 -15.84 -11.19 -6.65
N VAL A 129 -14.81 -10.37 -6.83
CA VAL A 129 -13.70 -10.23 -5.89
C VAL A 129 -13.98 -9.06 -4.95
N SER A 130 -14.01 -9.33 -3.65
CA SER A 130 -14.10 -8.28 -2.64
C SER A 130 -12.79 -7.50 -2.56
N ARG A 131 -12.81 -6.21 -2.93
CA ARG A 131 -11.64 -5.31 -2.80
C ARG A 131 -11.17 -5.23 -1.34
N LEU A 132 -12.08 -5.26 -0.38
CA LEU A 132 -11.75 -5.18 1.05
C LEU A 132 -10.94 -6.40 1.48
N ASP A 133 -11.40 -7.61 1.13
CA ASP A 133 -10.70 -8.85 1.48
C ASP A 133 -9.36 -8.98 0.75
N ALA A 134 -9.31 -8.57 -0.51
CA ALA A 134 -8.07 -8.49 -1.29
C ALA A 134 -7.05 -7.54 -0.64
N ALA A 135 -7.50 -6.36 -0.17
CA ALA A 135 -6.63 -5.40 0.50
C ALA A 135 -6.18 -5.89 1.89
N LEU A 136 -7.04 -6.53 2.67
CA LEU A 136 -6.66 -7.16 3.94
C LEU A 136 -5.62 -8.28 3.75
N LYS A 137 -5.73 -9.04 2.67
CA LYS A 137 -4.72 -10.05 2.29
C LYS A 137 -3.41 -9.39 1.90
N ALA A 138 -3.45 -8.37 1.05
CA ALA A 138 -2.29 -7.62 0.57
C ALA A 138 -1.58 -6.79 1.65
N LEU A 139 -2.27 -6.45 2.75
CA LEU A 139 -1.66 -5.79 3.91
C LEU A 139 -0.54 -6.63 4.54
N LYS A 140 -0.63 -7.96 4.43
CA LYS A 140 0.35 -8.92 4.96
C LYS A 140 1.49 -9.23 3.98
N ASP A 141 1.52 -8.56 2.83
CA ASP A 141 2.55 -8.78 1.80
C ASP A 141 3.96 -8.45 2.31
N GLU A 142 4.95 -9.10 1.71
CA GLU A 142 6.36 -8.86 1.99
C GLU A 142 6.87 -7.57 1.35
N HIS A 143 6.26 -7.14 0.23
CA HIS A 143 6.73 -6.01 -0.53
C HIS A 143 6.02 -4.71 -0.10
N PRO A 144 6.77 -3.67 0.34
CA PRO A 144 6.20 -2.45 0.90
C PRO A 144 5.30 -1.67 -0.08
N VAL A 145 5.54 -1.77 -1.40
CA VAL A 145 4.69 -1.09 -2.40
C VAL A 145 3.27 -1.67 -2.43
N VAL A 146 3.13 -3.00 -2.31
CA VAL A 146 1.82 -3.67 -2.27
C VAL A 146 1.07 -3.28 -1.00
N VAL A 147 1.79 -3.28 0.14
CA VAL A 147 1.25 -2.86 1.44
C VAL A 147 0.74 -1.42 1.39
N ARG A 148 1.52 -0.49 0.80
CA ARG A 148 1.12 0.91 0.65
C ARG A 148 -0.16 1.07 -0.15
N GLN A 149 -0.31 0.32 -1.24
CA GLN A 149 -1.51 0.36 -2.06
C GLN A 149 -2.71 -0.20 -1.30
N ALA A 150 -2.53 -1.32 -0.59
CA ALA A 150 -3.57 -1.90 0.26
C ALA A 150 -4.06 -0.89 1.32
N LEU A 151 -3.15 -0.18 1.97
CA LEU A 151 -3.46 0.87 2.94
C LEU A 151 -4.30 2.01 2.34
N GLN A 152 -4.05 2.40 1.08
CA GLN A 152 -4.87 3.43 0.42
C GLN A 152 -6.32 3.00 0.24
N TYR A 153 -6.56 1.71 -0.03
CA TYR A 153 -7.91 1.17 -0.13
C TYR A 153 -8.56 0.98 1.24
N LEU A 154 -7.82 0.46 2.21
CA LEU A 154 -8.30 0.23 3.57
C LEU A 154 -8.58 1.53 4.34
N ALA A 155 -7.86 2.63 4.06
CA ALA A 155 -8.06 3.93 4.70
C ALA A 155 -9.46 4.55 4.47
N ARG A 156 -10.26 3.98 3.57
CA ARG A 156 -11.64 4.41 3.28
C ARG A 156 -12.69 3.48 3.92
N ALA A 157 -12.27 2.33 4.44
CA ALA A 157 -13.16 1.33 5.02
C ALA A 157 -13.33 1.61 6.53
N LYS A 158 -14.49 2.17 6.90
CA LYS A 158 -14.89 2.40 8.30
C LYS A 158 -15.30 1.08 8.98
N ASP A 159 -14.33 0.17 9.15
CA ASP A 159 -14.52 -1.15 9.76
C ASP A 159 -13.49 -1.35 10.87
N VAL A 160 -13.95 -1.75 12.06
CA VAL A 160 -13.13 -2.03 13.24
C VAL A 160 -12.07 -3.09 12.93
N ARG A 161 -12.44 -4.12 12.15
CA ARG A 161 -11.53 -5.20 11.74
C ARG A 161 -10.38 -4.71 10.87
N VAL A 162 -10.62 -3.66 10.09
CA VAL A 162 -9.61 -3.03 9.24
C VAL A 162 -8.61 -2.27 10.10
N VAL A 163 -9.08 -1.48 11.06
CA VAL A 163 -8.20 -0.75 11.99
C VAL A 163 -7.30 -1.70 12.76
N ASP A 164 -7.87 -2.79 13.30
CA ASP A 164 -7.08 -3.82 13.98
C ASP A 164 -5.97 -4.39 13.11
N ALA A 165 -6.32 -4.78 11.88
CA ALA A 165 -5.36 -5.37 10.96
C ALA A 165 -4.23 -4.39 10.61
N ILE A 166 -4.55 -3.10 10.42
CA ILE A 166 -3.58 -2.04 10.14
C ILE A 166 -2.65 -1.84 11.36
N ILE A 167 -3.20 -1.71 12.57
CA ILE A 167 -2.41 -1.52 13.80
C ILE A 167 -1.50 -2.71 14.06
N GLN A 168 -2.03 -3.94 14.00
CA GLN A 168 -1.25 -5.16 14.19
C GLN A 168 -0.08 -5.23 13.21
N ARG A 169 -0.34 -5.01 11.91
CA ARG A 169 0.70 -5.02 10.90
C ARG A 169 1.72 -3.90 11.10
N PHE A 170 1.27 -2.70 11.50
CA PHE A 170 2.17 -1.58 11.75
C PHE A 170 3.13 -1.88 12.92
N LEU A 171 2.65 -2.50 13.99
CA LEU A 171 3.48 -2.96 15.10
C LEU A 171 4.54 -3.98 14.64
N GLU A 172 4.16 -4.95 13.81
CA GLU A 172 5.09 -5.95 13.27
C GLU A 172 6.20 -5.30 12.42
N VAL A 173 5.83 -4.38 11.53
CA VAL A 173 6.76 -3.71 10.62
C VAL A 173 7.66 -2.71 11.36
N SER A 174 7.17 -2.08 12.42
CA SER A 174 7.96 -1.15 13.23
C SER A 174 9.04 -1.83 14.05
N LYS A 175 8.80 -3.07 14.52
CA LYS A 175 9.77 -3.87 15.27
C LYS A 175 10.85 -4.50 14.38
N LYS A 176 10.54 -4.77 13.11
CA LYS A 176 11.47 -5.41 12.17
C LYS A 176 12.42 -4.39 11.55
N LYS A 177 13.71 -4.72 11.49
CA LYS A 177 14.67 -3.98 10.66
C LYS A 177 14.41 -4.35 9.18
N PRO A 178 14.28 -3.37 8.28
CA PRO A 178 14.12 -3.65 6.86
C PRO A 178 15.37 -4.33 6.30
N LYS A 179 15.20 -5.18 5.29
CA LYS A 179 16.32 -5.76 4.53
C LYS A 179 17.09 -4.63 3.82
N GLN A 180 18.40 -4.82 3.62
CA GLN A 180 19.25 -3.87 2.91
C GLN A 180 18.71 -3.66 1.49
N GLY A 181 18.36 -2.43 1.14
CA GLY A 181 17.70 -2.07 -0.13
C GLY A 181 16.24 -1.61 0.00
N ASP A 182 15.47 -2.19 0.92
CA ASP A 182 14.04 -1.88 1.07
C ASP A 182 13.74 -0.82 2.14
N ALA A 183 14.77 -0.31 2.84
CA ALA A 183 14.60 0.58 3.98
C ALA A 183 13.83 1.87 3.63
N ALA A 184 14.10 2.46 2.46
CA ALA A 184 13.40 3.64 1.99
C ALA A 184 11.91 3.36 1.70
N ASP A 185 11.60 2.21 1.09
CA ASP A 185 10.22 1.84 0.80
C ASP A 185 9.43 1.45 2.03
N TRP A 186 10.06 0.77 3.00
CA TRP A 186 9.45 0.54 4.30
C TRP A 186 9.27 1.84 5.09
N GLY A 187 10.17 2.81 4.97
CA GLY A 187 9.97 4.16 5.51
C GLY A 187 8.71 4.82 4.94
N ARG A 188 8.55 4.77 3.61
CA ARG A 188 7.32 5.24 2.93
C ARG A 188 6.08 4.45 3.35
N ALA A 189 6.22 3.15 3.61
CA ALA A 189 5.11 2.32 4.08
C ALA A 189 4.68 2.67 5.50
N LYS A 190 5.62 2.95 6.42
CA LYS A 190 5.31 3.42 7.79
C LYS A 190 4.50 4.73 7.79
N LEU A 191 4.89 5.68 6.94
CA LEU A 191 4.11 6.92 6.75
C LEU A 191 2.70 6.64 6.19
N ALA A 192 2.57 5.64 5.30
CA ALA A 192 1.27 5.22 4.78
C ALA A 192 0.40 4.55 5.86
N PHE A 193 0.99 3.80 6.81
CA PHE A 193 0.26 3.26 7.97
C PHE A 193 -0.31 4.39 8.83
N GLN A 194 0.52 5.35 9.22
CA GLN A 194 0.08 6.54 9.95
C GLN A 194 -1.02 7.28 9.19
N SER A 195 -0.78 7.61 7.91
CA SER A 195 -1.76 8.30 7.08
C SER A 195 -3.10 7.56 6.96
N ALA A 196 -3.09 6.22 6.90
CA ALA A 196 -4.30 5.42 6.85
C ALA A 196 -5.06 5.45 8.18
N LEU A 197 -4.36 5.33 9.31
CA LEU A 197 -4.95 5.39 10.65
C LEU A 197 -5.47 6.79 10.98
N THR A 198 -4.73 7.85 10.63
CA THR A 198 -5.20 9.24 10.78
C THR A 198 -6.46 9.51 9.97
N ARG A 199 -6.60 8.93 8.77
CA ARG A 199 -7.82 9.06 7.97
C ARG A 199 -9.02 8.32 8.56
N LEU A 200 -8.78 7.19 9.22
CA LEU A 200 -9.83 6.37 9.81
C LEU A 200 -10.27 6.89 11.19
N LEU A 201 -9.31 7.29 12.02
CA LEU A 201 -9.50 7.64 13.42
C LEU A 201 -9.46 9.15 13.67
N HIS A 202 -9.15 9.94 12.66
CA HIS A 202 -9.08 11.41 12.73
C HIS A 202 -8.13 11.93 13.83
N VAL A 203 -7.12 11.14 14.17
CA VAL A 203 -6.07 11.48 15.14
C VAL A 203 -4.70 11.21 14.51
N ASP A 204 -3.76 12.14 14.70
CA ASP A 204 -2.38 11.95 14.28
C ASP A 204 -1.53 11.55 15.49
N LEU A 205 -1.08 10.30 15.49
CA LEU A 205 -0.21 9.74 16.52
C LEU A 205 1.11 9.27 15.90
N PRO A 206 2.25 9.51 16.55
CA PRO A 206 3.55 9.22 15.96
C PRO A 206 3.88 7.73 15.95
N VAL A 207 3.42 6.95 16.93
CA VAL A 207 3.89 5.60 17.19
C VAL A 207 2.73 4.59 17.13
N PRO A 208 2.91 3.37 16.58
CA PRO A 208 1.84 2.37 16.47
C PRO A 208 1.24 1.95 17.82
N GLU A 209 2.03 1.92 18.89
CA GLU A 209 1.56 1.65 20.25
C GLU A 209 0.51 2.66 20.71
N ASP A 210 0.67 3.94 20.37
CA ASP A 210 -0.29 4.98 20.72
C ASP A 210 -1.63 4.77 19.99
N TYR A 211 -1.59 4.40 18.71
CA TYR A 211 -2.80 4.04 17.96
C TYR A 211 -3.52 2.84 18.57
N LYS A 212 -2.77 1.81 19.01
CA LYS A 212 -3.34 0.66 19.70
C LYS A 212 -4.09 1.08 20.96
N ASN A 213 -3.42 1.81 21.85
CA ASN A 213 -4.00 2.26 23.11
C ASN A 213 -5.22 3.18 22.88
N TYR A 214 -5.11 4.09 21.91
CA TYR A 214 -6.19 5.01 21.53
C TYR A 214 -7.43 4.25 21.04
N PHE A 215 -7.24 3.27 20.16
CA PHE A 215 -8.31 2.51 19.53
C PHE A 215 -8.95 1.52 20.50
N GLU A 216 -8.17 0.82 21.32
CA GLU A 216 -8.70 -0.12 22.32
C GLU A 216 -9.65 0.56 23.31
N ALA A 217 -9.32 1.79 23.74
CA ALA A 217 -10.18 2.57 24.63
C ALA A 217 -11.50 3.04 23.99
N ARG A 218 -11.59 3.04 22.65
CA ARG A 218 -12.73 3.58 21.87
C ARG A 218 -13.36 2.55 20.95
N ARG A 219 -12.95 1.29 21.04
CA ARG A 219 -13.35 0.21 20.12
C ARG A 219 -14.86 -0.01 20.09
N SER A 220 -15.52 0.15 21.24
CA SER A 220 -16.96 0.01 21.41
C SER A 220 -17.74 1.28 21.10
N ASP A 221 -17.06 2.41 20.86
CA ASP A 221 -17.72 3.67 20.55
C ASP A 221 -18.24 3.65 19.10
N PRO A 222 -19.56 3.78 18.86
CA PRO A 222 -20.10 3.85 17.51
C PRO A 222 -19.59 5.06 16.71
N LYS A 223 -19.05 6.09 17.39
CA LYS A 223 -18.50 7.31 16.77
C LYS A 223 -16.98 7.26 16.57
N VAL A 224 -16.35 6.10 16.72
CA VAL A 224 -14.88 5.96 16.57
C VAL A 224 -14.34 6.40 15.19
N PHE A 225 -15.20 6.40 14.16
CA PHE A 225 -14.88 6.84 12.80
C PHE A 225 -15.44 8.22 12.44
N ASP A 226 -16.01 8.91 13.42
CA ASP A 226 -16.48 10.28 13.23
C ASP A 226 -15.33 11.23 13.54
N ALA A 227 -15.23 12.30 12.75
CA ALA A 227 -14.28 13.35 13.08
C ALA A 227 -14.59 13.87 14.49
N PRO A 228 -13.57 14.15 15.32
CA PRO A 228 -13.77 14.86 16.57
C PRO A 228 -14.60 16.10 16.25
N VAL A 229 -15.74 16.25 16.93
CA VAL A 229 -16.51 17.48 16.84
C VAL A 229 -15.56 18.57 17.31
N ASP A 230 -15.18 19.48 16.40
CA ASP A 230 -14.42 20.69 16.74
C ASP A 230 -15.14 21.33 17.92
N ARG A 231 -14.61 21.15 19.13
CA ARG A 231 -15.15 21.86 20.28
C ARG A 231 -14.80 23.33 20.02
N PRO A 232 -15.79 24.23 19.83
CA PRO A 232 -15.49 25.65 19.74
C PRO A 232 -14.83 26.05 21.06
N GLY A 233 -13.51 26.24 21.05
CA GLY A 233 -12.72 26.61 22.23
C GLY A 233 -11.42 25.81 22.46
N SER A 234 -11.18 24.71 21.75
CA SER A 234 -9.90 23.98 21.88
C SER A 234 -8.86 24.49 20.88
N ALA A 235 -8.49 25.77 20.97
CA ALA A 235 -7.20 26.18 20.45
C ALA A 235 -6.14 25.43 21.26
N SER A 236 -5.42 24.49 20.65
CA SER A 236 -4.24 23.89 21.26
C SER A 236 -3.26 25.03 21.56
N GLN A 237 -3.23 25.48 22.81
CA GLN A 237 -2.37 26.56 23.25
C GLN A 237 -0.93 26.02 23.29
N VAL A 238 -0.23 26.15 22.17
CA VAL A 238 1.21 25.87 22.13
C VAL A 238 1.89 27.15 22.60
N THR A 239 2.60 27.08 23.73
CA THR A 239 3.39 28.21 24.23
C THR A 239 4.80 28.13 23.64
N LEU A 240 5.24 29.18 22.95
CA LEU A 240 6.63 29.35 22.52
C LEU A 240 7.21 30.53 23.29
N PHE A 241 8.28 30.30 24.07
CA PHE A 241 8.92 31.33 24.93
C PHE A 241 7.93 32.05 25.87
N GLY A 242 6.97 31.31 26.44
CA GLY A 242 5.95 31.88 27.34
C GLY A 242 4.82 32.65 26.64
N ALA A 243 4.88 32.84 25.32
CA ALA A 243 3.80 33.44 24.55
C ALA A 243 2.87 32.35 24.00
N ALA A 244 1.56 32.53 24.22
CA ALA A 244 0.54 31.64 23.68
C ALA A 244 0.41 31.85 22.16
N ILE A 245 0.70 30.82 21.37
CA ILE A 245 0.48 30.82 19.94
C ILE A 245 -0.78 30.00 19.65
N SER A 246 -1.72 30.60 18.91
CA SER A 246 -2.94 29.93 18.43
C SER A 246 -3.11 30.18 16.93
N GLY A 247 -3.47 29.13 16.20
CA GLY A 247 -3.64 29.20 14.75
C GLY A 247 -3.83 27.83 14.10
N LYS A 248 -4.52 27.79 12.96
CA LYS A 248 -4.84 26.54 12.22
C LYS A 248 -3.66 25.99 11.41
N TYR A 249 -2.71 26.86 11.03
CA TYR A 249 -1.54 26.54 10.23
C TYR A 249 -0.33 27.30 10.78
N ILE A 250 0.34 26.72 11.78
CA ILE A 250 1.55 27.29 12.35
C ILE A 250 2.75 26.58 11.72
N ALA A 251 3.67 27.33 11.12
CA ALA A 251 4.94 26.83 10.63
C ALA A 251 6.07 27.54 11.39
N PHE A 252 6.97 26.77 11.99
CA PHE A 252 8.18 27.29 12.61
C PHE A 252 9.32 27.22 11.60
N VAL A 253 9.85 28.38 11.21
CA VAL A 253 11.09 28.47 10.42
C VAL A 253 12.21 28.78 11.40
N LEU A 254 13.08 27.80 11.63
CA LEU A 254 14.26 27.97 12.46
C LEU A 254 15.42 28.36 11.55
N ASP A 255 15.74 29.65 11.53
CA ASP A 255 16.93 30.15 10.85
C ASP A 255 18.17 29.77 11.64
N THR A 256 18.94 28.81 11.12
CA THR A 256 20.24 28.41 11.68
C THR A 256 21.41 29.19 11.05
N SER A 257 21.15 30.14 10.16
CA SER A 257 22.19 30.91 9.49
C SER A 257 22.64 32.10 10.36
N GLY A 258 23.75 31.89 11.07
CA GLY A 258 24.73 32.94 11.33
C GLY A 258 24.61 33.82 12.58
N SER A 259 23.52 33.82 13.35
CA SER A 259 23.39 34.73 14.51
C SER A 259 23.52 34.08 15.90
N MET A 260 23.61 32.76 16.02
CA MET A 260 23.64 32.06 17.32
C MET A 260 25.03 31.87 17.95
N LEU A 261 26.10 32.36 17.32
CA LEU A 261 27.46 32.29 17.88
C LEU A 261 27.82 33.51 18.76
N ALA A 262 27.05 34.58 18.67
CA ALA A 262 27.20 35.72 19.57
C ALA A 262 26.55 35.36 20.91
N ARG A 263 27.36 35.26 21.97
CA ARG A 263 26.84 35.23 23.34
C ARG A 263 26.14 36.56 23.60
N ASP A 264 24.93 36.52 24.12
CA ASP A 264 24.25 37.72 24.60
C ASP A 264 25.18 38.48 25.56
N PRO A 265 25.26 39.82 25.46
CA PRO A 265 26.06 40.60 26.39
C PRO A 265 25.52 40.37 27.80
N SER A 266 26.41 39.98 28.71
CA SER A 266 26.06 39.77 30.11
C SER A 266 25.39 41.03 30.68
N PRO A 267 24.32 40.88 31.49
CA PRO A 267 23.73 42.02 32.17
C PRO A 267 24.79 42.73 33.02
N PRO A 268 24.75 44.08 33.11
CA PRO A 268 25.75 44.83 33.84
C PRO A 268 25.67 44.47 35.33
N GLY A 269 26.70 43.77 35.83
CA GLY A 269 26.86 43.48 37.26
C GLY A 269 27.32 42.07 37.64
N GLU A 270 27.35 41.10 36.73
CA GLU A 270 27.82 39.74 37.05
C GLU A 270 29.27 39.53 36.59
N GLY A 271 30.20 39.70 37.53
CA GLY A 271 31.58 39.27 37.38
C GLY A 271 31.70 37.76 37.14
N GLU A 272 32.70 37.39 36.34
CA GLU A 272 33.05 36.04 35.93
C GLU A 272 32.96 35.03 37.09
N ARG A 273 31.89 34.24 37.10
CA ARG A 273 31.87 32.94 37.76
C ARG A 273 31.48 31.90 36.73
N GLU A 274 32.41 30.99 36.46
CA GLU A 274 32.18 29.76 35.71
C GLU A 274 30.85 29.12 36.15
N ARG A 275 29.88 29.05 35.24
CA ARG A 275 28.62 28.35 35.48
C ARG A 275 28.46 27.22 34.46
N GLY A 276 28.66 26.01 34.97
CA GLY A 276 28.10 24.80 34.39
C GLY A 276 26.58 24.93 34.26
N GLY A 277 26.06 24.38 33.17
CA GLY A 277 24.68 24.52 32.75
C GLY A 277 23.69 23.88 33.73
N THR A 278 22.74 24.69 34.19
CA THR A 278 21.39 24.26 34.55
C THR A 278 20.43 25.38 34.23
N THR A 279 19.56 25.15 33.24
CA THR A 279 18.37 25.97 32.99
C THR A 279 17.41 25.76 34.17
N VAL A 280 17.27 26.78 35.01
CA VAL A 280 16.24 26.82 36.05
C VAL A 280 14.96 27.33 35.40
N VAL A 281 13.93 26.49 35.33
CA VAL A 281 12.57 26.89 34.97
C VAL A 281 11.93 27.51 36.21
N GLY A 282 11.58 28.80 36.14
CA GLY A 282 10.95 29.53 37.23
C GLY A 282 9.55 29.00 37.57
N ASP A 283 9.31 28.86 38.87
CA ASP A 283 8.02 28.51 39.48
C ASP A 283 6.99 29.64 39.25
N PRO A 284 5.78 29.36 38.73
CA PRO A 284 4.77 30.38 38.41
C PRO A 284 4.07 30.98 39.64
N SER A 285 4.56 30.69 40.84
CA SER A 285 3.96 31.12 42.11
C SER A 285 4.60 32.40 42.65
N LYS A 286 4.65 33.50 41.88
CA LYS A 286 4.96 34.85 42.39
C LYS A 286 4.77 35.93 41.29
N GLY A 287 3.82 36.84 41.52
CA GLY A 287 3.73 38.16 40.89
C GLY A 287 2.59 38.32 39.91
#